data_AF-A0AAE1LMT5-F1
#
_entry.id   AF-A0AAE1LMT5-F1
#
_cell.length_a   1.000
_cell.length_b   1.000
_cell.length_c   1.000
_cell.angle_alpha   90.00
_cell.angle_beta   90.00
_cell.angle_gamma   90.00
#
_symmetry.space_group_name_H-M   'P 1'
#
loop_
_entity.id
_entity.type
_entity.pdbx_description
1 polymer ?
#
loop_
_entity_poly.entity_id
_entity_poly.type
_entity_poly.pdbx_seq_one_letter_code
_entity_poly.pdbx_strand_id
1 'polypeptide(L)'
;MWDSDGNRREATPPVSCSIDEAIIRELQRDDDSVTLFLGSLKESVRELPKRQYIKFQLQVLRLVEDLRLESTMNASAEKPTAGSDLFDYQLCPQMLREAEAVLNSEEKQQCVVIGHISLYGRDLHTLKDAGLLNDKIINTYFYLLSERDSKRIKSMDTFFMPDLMKPDVNLTDIQRWGSDLINFAYILVPAHRGNHWGLNFVDIEGCTISYLDSLGGKYPEGISKLKQFLVHDTGIADWTEVHMKNIPKQINSVDCGIFICMYANLLSAGLTWNFDQSSIKDIRKRMAYELAHGLLLPLN
;
A
#
# COMPACT_ATOMS: atom_id res chain seq x y z
N MET A 1 17.54 8.52 -35.38
CA MET A 1 17.47 9.37 -36.59
C MET A 1 18.89 9.84 -36.86
N TRP A 2 19.46 9.52 -38.02
CA TRP A 2 20.84 9.90 -38.39
C TRP A 2 20.87 11.38 -38.81
N ASP A 3 21.98 12.09 -38.55
CA ASP A 3 22.14 13.46 -39.02
C ASP A 3 22.73 13.52 -40.45
N SER A 4 22.79 14.73 -40.99
CA SER A 4 23.25 15.04 -42.36
C SER A 4 24.72 14.69 -42.63
N ASP A 5 25.50 14.36 -41.60
CA ASP A 5 26.91 13.96 -41.70
C ASP A 5 27.12 12.45 -41.51
N GLY A 6 26.03 11.68 -41.40
CA GLY A 6 26.09 10.21 -41.34
C GLY A 6 26.48 9.65 -39.98
N ASN A 7 26.36 10.43 -38.90
CA ASN A 7 26.61 9.94 -37.54
C ASN A 7 25.33 9.43 -36.87
N ARG A 8 25.48 8.36 -36.09
CA ARG A 8 24.39 7.77 -35.29
C ARG A 8 24.15 8.68 -34.09
N ARG A 9 23.00 9.35 -34.02
CA ARG A 9 22.59 10.07 -32.79
C ARG A 9 22.44 9.06 -31.66
N GLU A 10 23.37 9.09 -30.70
CA GLU A 10 23.20 8.41 -29.42
C GLU A 10 22.01 9.04 -28.69
N ALA A 11 21.10 8.19 -28.23
CA ALA A 11 19.99 8.63 -27.41
C ALA A 11 20.57 9.08 -26.06
N THR A 12 20.45 10.36 -25.74
CA THR A 12 20.72 10.88 -24.40
C THR A 12 19.79 10.17 -23.41
N PRO A 13 20.33 9.50 -22.36
CA PRO A 13 19.51 8.81 -21.38
C PRO A 13 18.64 9.81 -20.58
N PRO A 14 17.48 9.38 -20.06
CA PRO A 14 16.60 10.26 -19.30
C PRO A 14 17.29 10.74 -18.01
N VAL A 15 17.11 12.02 -17.70
CA VAL A 15 17.86 12.81 -16.69
C VAL A 15 17.63 12.34 -15.24
N SER A 16 16.68 11.44 -14.96
CA SER A 16 16.39 10.96 -13.60
C SER A 16 17.32 9.85 -13.09
N CYS A 17 17.74 8.91 -13.94
CA CYS A 17 18.56 7.76 -13.51
C CYS A 17 20.03 8.11 -13.23
N SER A 18 20.52 9.20 -13.83
CA SER A 18 21.90 9.69 -13.66
C SER A 18 22.13 10.39 -12.32
N ILE A 19 21.08 11.03 -11.78
CA ILE A 19 21.17 11.80 -10.53
C ILE A 19 21.20 10.84 -9.32
N ASP A 20 20.35 9.80 -9.32
CA ASP A 20 20.27 8.86 -8.20
C ASP A 20 21.57 8.05 -8.04
N GLU A 21 22.17 7.55 -9.13
CA GLU A 21 23.47 6.87 -9.06
C GLU A 21 24.61 7.80 -8.63
N ALA A 22 24.59 9.07 -9.05
CA ALA A 22 25.60 10.05 -8.67
C ALA A 22 25.49 10.44 -7.19
N ILE A 23 24.27 10.63 -6.68
CA ILE A 23 23.98 10.88 -5.25
C ILE A 23 24.47 9.69 -4.42
N ILE A 24 24.12 8.46 -4.80
CA ILE A 24 24.50 7.25 -4.05
C ILE A 24 26.03 7.06 -4.03
N ARG A 25 26.72 7.27 -5.15
CA ARG A 25 28.19 7.17 -5.21
C ARG A 25 28.91 8.20 -4.35
N GLU A 26 28.35 9.40 -4.23
CA GLU A 26 28.97 10.47 -3.44
C GLU A 26 28.65 10.36 -1.95
N LEU A 27 27.46 9.84 -1.59
CA LEU A 27 27.06 9.54 -0.20
C LEU A 27 27.85 8.39 0.44
N GLN A 28 28.55 7.58 -0.36
CA GLN A 28 29.44 6.50 0.10
C GLN A 28 30.90 6.94 0.30
N ARG A 29 31.23 8.21 0.04
CA ARG A 29 32.56 8.81 0.27
C ARG A 29 32.63 9.53 1.62
N ASP A 30 33.84 9.91 2.06
CA ASP A 30 34.07 10.61 3.34
C ASP A 30 33.18 11.86 3.52
N ASP A 31 32.86 12.18 4.78
CA ASP A 31 31.84 13.17 5.23
C ASP A 31 32.00 14.58 4.61
N ASP A 32 33.23 15.00 4.31
CA ASP A 32 33.53 16.27 3.64
C ASP A 32 33.06 16.30 2.17
N SER A 33 33.08 15.14 1.49
CA SER A 33 32.65 14.96 0.09
C SER A 33 31.13 15.09 -0.02
N VAL A 34 30.42 14.52 0.95
CA VAL A 34 28.96 14.60 1.07
C VAL A 34 28.53 16.05 1.30
N THR A 35 29.22 16.77 2.17
CA THR A 35 28.92 18.17 2.49
C THR A 35 29.09 19.08 1.25
N LEU A 36 30.17 18.89 0.48
CA LEU A 36 30.41 19.61 -0.76
C LEU A 36 29.37 19.28 -1.84
N PHE A 37 29.02 18.00 -1.98
CA PHE A 37 27.99 17.55 -2.92
C PHE A 37 26.61 18.14 -2.60
N LEU A 38 26.17 18.07 -1.34
CA LEU A 38 24.93 18.68 -0.88
C LEU A 38 24.92 20.20 -1.09
N GLY A 39 26.07 20.88 -0.96
CA GLY A 39 26.24 22.29 -1.28
C GLY A 39 26.03 22.60 -2.77
N SER A 40 26.67 21.84 -3.66
CA SER A 40 26.50 21.97 -5.11
C SER A 40 25.07 21.64 -5.57
N LEU A 41 24.46 20.65 -4.94
CA LEU A 41 23.09 20.21 -5.21
C LEU A 41 22.09 21.30 -4.80
N LYS A 42 22.28 21.95 -3.65
CA LYS A 42 21.45 23.08 -3.21
C LYS A 42 21.44 24.25 -4.20
N GLU A 43 22.58 24.56 -4.83
CA GLU A 43 22.65 25.61 -5.84
C GLU A 43 21.98 25.19 -7.16
N SER A 44 22.17 23.94 -7.61
CA SER A 44 21.53 23.42 -8.84
C SER A 44 20.00 23.32 -8.75
N VAL A 45 19.45 23.22 -7.55
CA VAL A 45 18.01 23.00 -7.30
C VAL A 45 17.32 24.31 -6.84
N ARG A 46 18.07 25.41 -6.72
CA ARG A 46 17.62 26.72 -6.23
C ARG A 46 16.53 27.38 -7.10
N GLU A 47 16.53 27.07 -8.38
CA GLU A 47 15.56 27.57 -9.37
C GLU A 47 14.31 26.68 -9.50
N LEU A 48 14.22 25.58 -8.74
CA LEU A 48 13.02 24.74 -8.76
C LEU A 48 11.83 25.43 -8.11
N PRO A 49 10.61 25.24 -8.64
CA PRO A 49 9.38 25.63 -7.96
C PRO A 49 9.36 25.07 -6.52
N LYS A 50 8.95 25.89 -5.55
CA LYS A 50 9.03 25.60 -4.10
C LYS A 50 8.50 24.20 -3.71
N ARG A 51 7.48 23.69 -4.40
CA ARG A 51 6.90 22.35 -4.21
C ARG A 51 7.86 21.21 -4.61
N GLN A 52 8.63 21.39 -5.68
CA GLN A 52 9.63 20.43 -6.16
C GLN A 52 10.90 20.46 -5.30
N TYR A 53 11.29 21.64 -4.79
CA TYR A 53 12.41 21.78 -3.85
C TYR A 53 12.16 21.02 -2.54
N ILE A 54 10.96 21.13 -1.97
CA ILE A 54 10.57 20.39 -0.75
C ILE A 54 10.57 18.87 -1.02
N LYS A 55 10.03 18.44 -2.17
CA LYS A 55 10.05 17.03 -2.58
C LYS A 55 11.49 16.49 -2.66
N PHE A 56 12.39 17.26 -3.25
CA PHE A 56 13.80 16.91 -3.36
C PHE A 56 14.49 16.80 -1.99
N GLN A 57 14.24 17.74 -1.08
CA GLN A 57 14.80 17.69 0.27
C GLN A 57 14.34 16.46 1.06
N LEU A 58 13.08 16.05 0.92
CA LEU A 58 12.55 14.86 1.58
C LEU A 58 13.17 13.57 1.02
N GLN A 59 13.33 13.48 -0.30
CA GLN A 59 13.98 12.34 -0.96
C GLN A 59 15.44 12.17 -0.53
N VAL A 60 16.20 13.27 -0.44
CA VAL A 60 17.60 13.25 0.03
C VAL A 60 17.68 12.85 1.51
N LEU A 61 16.78 13.37 2.36
CA LEU A 61 16.75 13.01 3.78
C LEU A 61 16.48 11.51 3.99
N ARG A 62 15.55 10.92 3.22
CA ARG A 62 15.25 9.49 3.31
C ARG A 62 16.36 8.61 2.78
N LEU A 63 16.99 8.96 1.66
CA LEU A 63 18.17 8.24 1.17
C LEU A 63 19.28 8.19 2.22
N VAL A 64 19.49 9.28 2.95
CA VAL A 64 20.48 9.33 4.04
C VAL A 64 20.04 8.47 5.24
N GLU A 65 18.76 8.42 5.57
CA GLU A 65 18.22 7.53 6.61
C GLU A 65 18.31 6.05 6.24
N ASP A 66 17.96 5.69 5.00
CA ASP A 66 18.00 4.31 4.50
C ASP A 66 19.43 3.78 4.45
N LEU A 67 20.41 4.58 4.00
CA LEU A 67 21.83 4.22 4.02
C LEU A 67 22.37 4.07 5.45
N ARG A 68 21.92 4.91 6.38
CA ARG A 68 22.25 4.75 7.80
C ARG A 68 21.67 3.44 8.35
N LEU A 69 20.42 3.13 8.05
CA LEU A 69 19.74 1.91 8.46
C LEU A 69 20.44 0.67 7.90
N GLU A 70 20.79 0.64 6.61
CA GLU A 70 21.55 -0.45 5.99
C GLU A 70 22.93 -0.66 6.64
N SER A 71 23.62 0.42 7.01
CA SER A 71 24.91 0.34 7.72
C SER A 71 24.76 -0.30 9.11
N THR A 72 23.67 0.00 9.83
CA THR A 72 23.34 -0.61 11.14
C THR A 72 22.83 -2.05 11.02
N MET A 73 22.12 -2.40 9.94
CA MET A 73 21.62 -3.77 9.71
C MET A 73 22.74 -4.72 9.27
N ASN A 74 23.70 -4.24 8.46
CA ASN A 74 24.89 -5.02 8.09
C ASN A 74 25.84 -5.26 9.27
N ALA A 75 25.75 -4.46 10.34
CA ALA A 75 26.48 -4.68 11.58
C ALA A 75 25.83 -5.73 12.52
N SER A 76 24.58 -6.13 12.26
CA SER A 76 23.79 -6.98 13.17
C SER A 76 23.17 -8.23 12.51
N ALA A 77 23.54 -8.56 11.27
CA ALA A 77 22.94 -9.67 10.53
C ALA A 77 23.42 -11.06 11.00
N GLU A 78 22.73 -11.63 12.00
CA GLU A 78 22.45 -13.07 12.01
C GLU A 78 21.31 -13.37 11.02
N LYS A 79 21.49 -14.41 10.19
CA LYS A 79 20.48 -14.85 9.21
C LYS A 79 19.19 -15.31 9.92
N PRO A 80 17.99 -14.89 9.48
CA PRO A 80 16.76 -15.43 10.02
C PRO A 80 16.60 -16.90 9.60
N THR A 81 16.43 -17.77 10.59
CA THR A 81 16.08 -19.19 10.40
C THR A 81 14.60 -19.33 10.13
N ALA A 82 14.25 -19.93 8.99
CA ALA A 82 12.88 -20.29 8.65
C ALA A 82 12.28 -21.26 9.69
N GLY A 83 11.20 -20.87 10.37
CA GLY A 83 10.41 -21.82 11.15
C GLY A 83 9.42 -21.31 12.21
N SER A 84 9.47 -20.04 12.68
CA SER A 84 8.58 -19.61 13.79
C SER A 84 8.22 -18.11 13.83
N ASP A 85 8.07 -17.45 12.68
CA ASP A 85 7.84 -16.00 12.58
C ASP A 85 6.36 -15.60 12.30
N LEU A 86 5.41 -16.52 12.45
CA LEU A 86 3.98 -16.20 12.28
C LEU A 86 3.47 -15.47 13.52
N PHE A 87 2.68 -14.42 13.31
CA PHE A 87 2.02 -13.73 14.41
C PHE A 87 0.93 -14.61 15.02
N ASP A 88 0.82 -14.54 16.34
CA ASP A 88 -0.29 -15.17 17.05
C ASP A 88 -1.54 -14.28 16.94
N TYR A 89 -2.42 -14.67 16.02
CA TYR A 89 -3.69 -13.99 15.80
C TYR A 89 -4.79 -14.45 16.76
N GLN A 90 -4.49 -15.31 17.75
CA GLN A 90 -5.47 -15.79 18.70
C GLN A 90 -5.98 -14.68 19.61
N LEU A 91 -7.29 -14.65 19.77
CA LEU A 91 -7.96 -13.77 20.72
C LEU A 91 -7.96 -14.42 22.10
N CYS A 92 -7.86 -13.60 23.14
CA CYS A 92 -8.13 -14.08 24.50
C CYS A 92 -9.59 -14.56 24.61
N PRO A 93 -9.92 -15.44 25.59
CA PRO A 93 -11.25 -16.02 25.68
C PRO A 93 -12.40 -15.02 25.76
N GLN A 94 -12.16 -13.83 26.33
CA GLN A 94 -13.16 -12.77 26.39
C GLN A 94 -13.43 -12.17 25.00
N MET A 95 -12.37 -11.73 24.32
CA MET A 95 -12.47 -11.13 22.99
C MET A 95 -13.05 -12.13 21.98
N LEU A 96 -12.72 -13.42 22.10
CA LEU A 96 -13.29 -14.47 21.28
C LEU A 96 -14.81 -14.58 21.45
N ARG A 97 -15.33 -14.54 22.70
CA ARG A 97 -16.77 -14.55 22.94
C ARG A 97 -17.48 -13.35 22.33
N GLU A 98 -16.85 -12.17 22.38
CA GLU A 98 -17.40 -10.95 21.80
C GLU A 98 -17.42 -11.03 20.26
N ALA A 99 -16.35 -11.55 19.64
CA ALA A 99 -16.31 -11.84 18.21
C ALA A 99 -17.40 -12.84 17.80
N GLU A 100 -17.55 -13.94 18.55
CA GLU A 100 -18.58 -14.95 18.29
C GLU A 100 -20.00 -14.38 18.45
N ALA A 101 -20.23 -13.52 19.44
CA ALA A 101 -21.52 -12.86 19.64
C ALA A 101 -21.90 -12.01 18.42
N VAL A 102 -20.96 -11.21 17.88
CA VAL A 102 -21.25 -10.37 16.72
C VAL A 102 -21.45 -11.19 15.44
N LEU A 103 -20.68 -12.28 15.27
CA LEU A 103 -20.83 -13.21 14.16
C LEU A 103 -22.19 -13.94 14.19
N ASN A 104 -22.81 -14.09 15.36
CA ASN A 104 -24.10 -14.77 15.52
C ASN A 104 -25.30 -13.81 15.64
N SER A 105 -25.10 -12.52 15.39
CA SER A 105 -26.17 -11.52 15.32
C SER A 105 -27.19 -11.85 14.22
N GLU A 106 -28.42 -11.33 14.35
CA GLU A 106 -29.44 -11.50 13.30
C GLU A 106 -29.06 -10.72 12.03
N GLU A 107 -29.39 -11.24 10.85
CA GLU A 107 -28.98 -10.66 9.56
C GLU A 107 -29.34 -9.17 9.39
N LYS A 108 -30.51 -8.77 9.90
CA LYS A 108 -31.04 -7.40 9.80
C LYS A 108 -30.68 -6.51 11.00
N GLN A 109 -30.03 -7.06 12.02
CA GLN A 109 -29.59 -6.28 13.17
C GLN A 109 -28.45 -5.37 12.77
N GLN A 110 -28.60 -4.06 12.98
CA GLN A 110 -27.47 -3.14 12.90
C GLN A 110 -26.56 -3.40 14.11
N CYS A 111 -25.33 -3.82 13.85
CA CYS A 111 -24.40 -4.25 14.89
C CYS A 111 -23.49 -3.12 15.34
N VAL A 112 -22.92 -2.38 14.37
CA VAL A 112 -21.93 -1.34 14.64
C VAL A 112 -21.95 -0.29 13.53
N VAL A 113 -21.58 0.95 13.86
CA VAL A 113 -21.35 2.04 12.91
C VAL A 113 -19.92 2.53 13.09
N ILE A 114 -19.12 2.46 12.03
CA ILE A 114 -17.72 2.90 12.01
C ILE A 114 -17.56 3.96 10.94
N GLY A 115 -17.13 5.16 11.33
CA GLY A 115 -17.15 6.33 10.46
C GLY A 115 -18.58 6.59 9.98
N HIS A 116 -18.81 6.42 8.67
CA HIS A 116 -20.13 6.57 8.04
C HIS A 116 -20.73 5.22 7.57
N ILE A 117 -20.07 4.09 7.87
CA ILE A 117 -20.48 2.77 7.39
C ILE A 117 -21.24 2.05 8.50
N SER A 118 -22.48 1.66 8.20
CA SER A 118 -23.31 0.83 9.09
C SER A 118 -23.18 -0.65 8.71
N LEU A 119 -22.65 -1.44 9.64
CA LEU A 119 -22.51 -2.89 9.52
C LEU A 119 -23.71 -3.60 10.17
N TYR A 120 -24.29 -4.52 9.41
CA TYR A 120 -25.38 -5.38 9.85
C TYR A 120 -24.88 -6.81 10.07
N GLY A 121 -25.67 -7.64 10.76
CA GLY A 121 -25.31 -9.03 11.01
C GLY A 121 -24.96 -9.79 9.73
N ARG A 122 -25.71 -9.58 8.65
CA ARG A 122 -25.42 -10.15 7.32
C ARG A 122 -24.03 -9.79 6.76
N ASP A 123 -23.53 -8.59 7.08
CA ASP A 123 -22.21 -8.15 6.64
C ASP A 123 -21.14 -8.90 7.43
N LEU A 124 -21.30 -8.97 8.76
CA LEU A 124 -20.38 -9.68 9.66
C LEU A 124 -20.39 -11.19 9.45
N HIS A 125 -21.50 -11.78 9.01
CA HIS A 125 -21.57 -13.21 8.69
C HIS A 125 -20.59 -13.61 7.59
N THR A 126 -20.17 -12.68 6.73
CA THR A 126 -19.13 -12.95 5.71
C THR A 126 -17.76 -13.27 6.31
N LEU A 127 -17.52 -12.90 7.58
CA LEU A 127 -16.31 -13.25 8.31
C LEU A 127 -16.34 -14.66 8.90
N LYS A 128 -17.50 -15.35 8.92
CA LYS A 128 -17.56 -16.77 9.32
C LYS A 128 -16.65 -17.63 8.44
N ASP A 129 -16.33 -18.83 8.93
CA ASP A 129 -15.54 -19.81 8.20
C ASP A 129 -16.12 -20.01 6.78
N ALA A 130 -15.24 -19.94 5.78
CA ALA A 130 -15.56 -20.02 4.35
C ALA A 130 -16.44 -18.89 3.75
N GLY A 131 -16.72 -17.82 4.50
CA GLY A 131 -17.45 -16.66 3.99
C GLY A 131 -16.63 -15.78 3.05
N LEU A 132 -17.24 -15.33 1.95
CA LEU A 132 -16.68 -14.34 1.02
C LEU A 132 -16.95 -12.93 1.57
N LEU A 133 -15.89 -12.18 1.90
CA LEU A 133 -16.06 -10.81 2.38
C LEU A 133 -16.77 -9.94 1.35
N ASN A 134 -17.73 -9.16 1.81
CA ASN A 134 -18.41 -8.17 0.99
C ASN A 134 -17.69 -6.81 1.00
N ASP A 135 -18.14 -5.91 0.13
CA ASP A 135 -17.64 -4.55 -0.02
C ASP A 135 -17.67 -3.76 1.29
N LYS A 136 -18.73 -3.89 2.09
CA LYS A 136 -18.85 -3.20 3.38
C LYS A 136 -17.78 -3.61 4.37
N ILE A 137 -17.47 -4.89 4.48
CA ILE A 137 -16.40 -5.37 5.37
C ILE A 137 -15.03 -4.85 4.89
N ILE A 138 -14.74 -4.93 3.58
CA ILE A 138 -13.49 -4.40 3.02
C ILE A 138 -13.39 -2.89 3.26
N ASN A 139 -14.41 -2.11 2.90
CA ASN A 139 -14.44 -0.66 3.07
C ASN A 139 -14.28 -0.26 4.54
N THR A 140 -14.95 -0.95 5.47
CA THR A 140 -14.83 -0.64 6.90
C THR A 140 -13.44 -0.96 7.43
N TYR A 141 -12.84 -2.09 7.04
CA TYR A 141 -11.49 -2.44 7.48
C TYR A 141 -10.44 -1.46 6.93
N PHE A 142 -10.56 -1.09 5.66
CA PHE A 142 -9.67 -0.13 5.00
C PHE A 142 -9.84 1.30 5.55
N TYR A 143 -11.04 1.67 5.99
CA TYR A 143 -11.28 2.89 6.75
C TYR A 143 -10.49 2.88 8.07
N LEU A 144 -10.56 1.80 8.85
CA LEU A 144 -9.80 1.68 10.10
C LEU A 144 -8.29 1.75 9.88
N LEU A 145 -7.78 1.19 8.77
CA LEU A 145 -6.36 1.31 8.39
C LEU A 145 -5.95 2.76 8.11
N SER A 146 -6.83 3.54 7.46
CA SER A 146 -6.59 4.98 7.27
C SER A 146 -6.61 5.72 8.61
N GLU A 147 -7.57 5.41 9.50
CA GLU A 147 -7.68 6.09 10.79
C GLU A 147 -6.50 5.81 11.72
N ARG A 148 -5.89 4.62 11.62
CA ARG A 148 -4.68 4.27 12.39
C ARG A 148 -3.53 5.25 12.16
N ASP A 149 -3.36 5.74 10.93
CA ASP A 149 -2.40 6.79 10.60
C ASP A 149 -2.93 7.69 9.48
N SER A 150 -3.89 8.53 9.84
CA SER A 150 -4.66 9.36 8.88
C SER A 150 -3.84 10.44 8.19
N LYS A 151 -2.60 10.66 8.62
CA LYS A 151 -1.66 11.59 7.98
C LYS A 151 -0.83 10.90 6.91
N ARG A 152 -0.62 9.59 7.01
CA ARG A 152 0.26 8.84 6.10
C ARG A 152 -0.48 7.84 5.21
N ILE A 153 -1.65 7.36 5.62
CA ILE A 153 -2.38 6.31 4.92
C ILE A 153 -3.72 6.85 4.42
N LYS A 154 -3.99 6.64 3.13
CA LYS A 154 -5.30 6.88 2.53
C LYS A 154 -5.82 5.61 1.87
N SER A 155 -6.99 5.16 2.28
CA SER A 155 -7.71 4.09 1.58
C SER A 155 -8.75 4.66 0.62
N MET A 156 -8.85 4.05 -0.55
CA MET A 156 -9.96 4.23 -1.48
C MET A 156 -11.06 3.21 -1.20
N ASP A 157 -12.30 3.59 -1.51
CA ASP A 157 -13.44 2.68 -1.45
C ASP A 157 -13.39 1.62 -2.58
N THR A 158 -13.94 0.44 -2.34
CA THR A 158 -14.06 -0.65 -3.31
C THR A 158 -14.79 -0.25 -4.61
N PHE A 159 -15.61 0.80 -4.60
CA PHE A 159 -16.27 1.33 -5.79
C PHE A 159 -15.41 2.27 -6.65
N PHE A 160 -14.25 2.72 -6.15
CA PHE A 160 -13.34 3.59 -6.88
C PHE A 160 -12.82 2.95 -8.17
N MET A 161 -12.30 1.71 -8.11
CA MET A 161 -11.78 1.03 -9.29
C MET A 161 -12.86 0.79 -10.35
N PRO A 162 -14.07 0.28 -10.01
CA PRO A 162 -15.19 0.20 -10.95
C PRO A 162 -15.52 1.54 -11.64
N ASP A 163 -15.51 2.65 -10.90
CA ASP A 163 -15.74 3.97 -11.46
C ASP A 163 -14.61 4.41 -12.41
N LEU A 164 -13.35 4.21 -11.99
CA LEU A 164 -12.17 4.55 -12.78
C LEU A 164 -12.05 3.72 -14.08
N MET A 165 -12.56 2.50 -14.08
CA MET A 165 -12.51 1.61 -15.24
C MET A 165 -13.57 1.92 -16.30
N LYS A 166 -14.49 2.87 -16.05
CA LYS A 166 -15.48 3.28 -17.06
C LYS A 166 -14.78 3.84 -18.31
N PRO A 167 -15.22 3.49 -19.54
CA PRO A 167 -14.56 3.92 -20.78
C PRO A 167 -14.40 5.44 -20.88
N ASP A 168 -15.48 6.17 -20.61
CA ASP A 168 -15.58 7.63 -20.75
C ASP A 168 -15.39 8.36 -19.41
N VAL A 169 -14.61 7.77 -18.50
CA VAL A 169 -14.40 8.36 -17.17
C VAL A 169 -13.71 9.72 -17.28
N ASN A 170 -14.32 10.74 -16.68
CA ASN A 170 -13.67 12.03 -16.45
C ASN A 170 -12.89 11.96 -15.14
N LEU A 171 -11.56 12.09 -15.22
CA LEU A 171 -10.69 12.00 -14.04
C LEU A 171 -10.98 13.09 -13.00
N THR A 172 -11.54 14.23 -13.41
CA THR A 172 -11.98 15.28 -12.48
C THR A 172 -13.13 14.80 -11.59
N ASP A 173 -14.09 14.07 -12.16
CA ASP A 173 -15.24 13.55 -11.40
C ASP A 173 -14.82 12.43 -10.43
N ILE A 174 -13.73 11.73 -10.74
CA ILE A 174 -13.16 10.67 -9.89
C ILE A 174 -12.47 11.23 -8.65
N GLN A 175 -12.04 12.49 -8.64
CA GLN A 175 -11.41 13.12 -7.46
C GLN A 175 -12.33 13.15 -6.23
N ARG A 176 -13.64 12.95 -6.40
CA ARG A 176 -14.58 12.75 -5.28
C ARG A 176 -14.19 11.60 -4.35
N TRP A 177 -13.49 10.59 -4.86
CA TRP A 177 -13.01 9.45 -4.09
C TRP A 177 -11.77 9.77 -3.24
N GLY A 178 -11.02 10.79 -3.68
CA GLY A 178 -9.84 11.30 -3.00
C GLY A 178 -9.09 12.28 -3.90
N SER A 179 -8.59 13.34 -3.28
CA SER A 179 -7.72 14.33 -3.90
C SER A 179 -6.50 14.59 -3.02
N ASP A 180 -5.51 15.28 -3.58
CA ASP A 180 -4.28 15.66 -2.88
C ASP A 180 -3.52 14.44 -2.32
N LEU A 181 -3.53 13.34 -3.08
CA LEU A 181 -2.95 12.05 -2.67
C LEU A 181 -1.44 12.13 -2.47
N ILE A 182 -0.80 13.14 -3.06
CA ILE A 182 0.62 13.47 -2.88
C ILE A 182 1.00 13.74 -1.42
N ASN A 183 0.04 14.06 -0.55
CA ASN A 183 0.29 14.35 0.87
C ASN A 183 0.37 13.09 1.75
N PHE A 184 0.05 11.91 1.21
CA PHE A 184 0.11 10.66 1.94
C PHE A 184 1.39 9.89 1.61
N ALA A 185 1.77 8.95 2.47
CA ALA A 185 2.85 8.00 2.17
C ALA A 185 2.32 6.84 1.33
N TYR A 186 1.19 6.27 1.72
CA TYR A 186 0.61 5.08 1.09
C TYR A 186 -0.85 5.30 0.71
N ILE A 187 -1.21 4.88 -0.50
CA ILE A 187 -2.60 4.77 -0.95
C ILE A 187 -2.97 3.29 -1.09
N LEU A 188 -4.05 2.89 -0.40
CA LEU A 188 -4.58 1.53 -0.41
C LEU A 188 -5.81 1.49 -1.32
N VAL A 189 -5.75 0.73 -2.42
CA VAL A 189 -6.82 0.70 -3.41
C VAL A 189 -7.32 -0.73 -3.61
N PRO A 190 -8.36 -1.17 -2.88
CA PRO A 190 -8.96 -2.47 -3.09
C PRO A 190 -9.60 -2.55 -4.48
N ALA A 191 -9.46 -3.69 -5.13
CA ALA A 191 -9.98 -3.93 -6.48
C ALA A 191 -10.83 -5.20 -6.50
N HIS A 192 -12.10 -5.07 -6.88
CA HIS A 192 -13.00 -6.20 -7.06
C HIS A 192 -13.08 -6.61 -8.53
N ARG A 193 -12.83 -7.89 -8.84
CA ARG A 193 -12.88 -8.43 -10.20
C ARG A 193 -13.65 -9.73 -10.24
N GLY A 194 -14.88 -9.68 -10.73
CA GLY A 194 -15.77 -10.86 -10.72
C GLY A 194 -16.13 -11.23 -9.29
N ASN A 195 -15.55 -12.32 -8.78
CA ASN A 195 -15.73 -12.81 -7.40
C ASN A 195 -14.41 -12.82 -6.63
N HIS A 196 -13.45 -11.98 -7.01
CA HIS A 196 -12.09 -11.98 -6.44
C HIS A 196 -11.67 -10.57 -6.01
N TRP A 197 -11.03 -10.51 -4.85
CA TRP A 197 -10.44 -9.30 -4.29
C TRP A 197 -8.93 -9.27 -4.57
N GLY A 198 -8.46 -8.14 -5.10
CA GLY A 198 -7.04 -7.79 -5.19
C GLY A 198 -6.78 -6.43 -4.53
N LEU A 199 -5.51 -6.06 -4.37
CA LEU A 199 -5.10 -4.79 -3.78
C LEU A 199 -4.08 -4.11 -4.68
N ASN A 200 -4.33 -2.86 -5.06
CA ASN A 200 -3.23 -1.99 -5.52
C ASN A 200 -2.71 -1.23 -4.30
N PHE A 201 -1.42 -1.38 -4.03
CA PHE A 201 -0.67 -0.63 -3.03
C PHE A 201 0.16 0.41 -3.75
N VAL A 202 -0.05 1.69 -3.42
CA VAL A 202 0.69 2.81 -4.01
C VAL A 202 1.61 3.40 -2.97
N ASP A 203 2.90 3.43 -3.27
CA ASP A 203 3.91 4.16 -2.51
C ASP A 203 4.17 5.50 -3.21
N ILE A 204 3.70 6.58 -2.59
CA ILE A 204 3.80 7.93 -3.15
C ILE A 204 5.25 8.37 -3.27
N GLU A 205 6.09 8.02 -2.30
CA GLU A 205 7.47 8.47 -2.28
C GLU A 205 8.33 7.66 -3.25
N GLY A 206 8.21 6.34 -3.21
CA GLY A 206 8.86 5.45 -4.17
C GLY A 206 8.33 5.62 -5.60
N CYS A 207 7.22 6.34 -5.78
CA CYS A 207 6.49 6.45 -7.04
C CYS A 207 6.19 5.05 -7.62
N THR A 208 5.81 4.11 -6.76
CA THR A 208 5.57 2.71 -7.14
C THR A 208 4.13 2.28 -6.95
N ILE A 209 3.73 1.30 -7.75
CA ILE A 209 2.44 0.62 -7.64
C ILE A 209 2.69 -0.89 -7.64
N SER A 210 2.16 -1.58 -6.64
CA SER A 210 2.16 -3.04 -6.57
C SER A 210 0.73 -3.56 -6.57
N TYR A 211 0.41 -4.47 -7.49
CA TYR A 211 -0.84 -5.23 -7.44
C TYR A 211 -0.62 -6.56 -6.73
N LEU A 212 -1.25 -6.72 -5.57
CA LEU A 212 -1.20 -7.92 -4.76
C LEU A 212 -2.46 -8.76 -4.97
N ASP A 213 -2.21 -10.03 -5.33
CA ASP A 213 -3.24 -11.01 -5.62
C ASP A 213 -2.83 -12.36 -5.00
N SER A 214 -3.63 -12.80 -4.02
CA SER A 214 -3.41 -14.05 -3.28
C SER A 214 -3.56 -15.32 -4.13
N LEU A 215 -4.16 -15.24 -5.33
CA LEU A 215 -4.20 -16.31 -6.33
C LEU A 215 -3.17 -16.13 -7.45
N GLY A 216 -2.39 -15.04 -7.42
CA GLY A 216 -1.36 -14.77 -8.44
C GLY A 216 -1.90 -14.20 -9.74
N GLY A 217 -3.13 -13.68 -9.74
CA GLY A 217 -3.65 -12.89 -10.85
C GLY A 217 -2.84 -11.63 -11.12
N LYS A 218 -2.98 -11.10 -12.34
CA LYS A 218 -2.42 -9.81 -12.77
C LYS A 218 -3.54 -8.85 -13.11
N TYR A 219 -3.29 -7.54 -13.03
CA TYR A 219 -4.29 -6.53 -13.36
C TYR A 219 -3.72 -5.34 -14.18
N PRO A 220 -3.12 -5.60 -15.36
CA PRO A 220 -2.41 -4.59 -16.13
C PRO A 220 -3.31 -3.41 -16.56
N GLU A 221 -4.55 -3.69 -16.94
CA GLU A 221 -5.51 -2.67 -17.35
C GLU A 221 -5.90 -1.74 -16.18
N GLY A 222 -6.08 -2.31 -15.00
CA GLY A 222 -6.36 -1.55 -13.77
C GLY A 222 -5.19 -0.70 -13.33
N ILE A 223 -3.97 -1.25 -13.35
CA ILE A 223 -2.74 -0.51 -13.05
C ILE A 223 -2.55 0.65 -14.03
N SER A 224 -2.77 0.42 -15.33
CA SER A 224 -2.64 1.46 -16.35
C SER A 224 -3.60 2.63 -16.11
N LYS A 225 -4.88 2.34 -15.81
CA LYS A 225 -5.87 3.36 -15.45
C LYS A 225 -5.53 4.07 -14.14
N LEU A 226 -5.06 3.33 -13.14
CA LEU A 226 -4.64 3.91 -11.85
C LEU A 226 -3.45 4.86 -12.02
N LYS A 227 -2.47 4.52 -12.87
CA LYS A 227 -1.36 5.43 -13.21
C LYS A 227 -1.87 6.73 -13.81
N GLN A 228 -2.80 6.67 -14.78
CA GLN A 228 -3.38 7.89 -15.38
C GLN A 228 -4.06 8.78 -14.34
N PHE A 229 -4.82 8.18 -13.43
CA PHE A 229 -5.43 8.91 -12.32
C PHE A 229 -4.40 9.52 -11.37
N LEU A 230 -3.37 8.77 -10.97
CA LEU A 230 -2.31 9.27 -10.10
C LEU A 230 -1.52 10.42 -10.75
N VAL A 231 -1.23 10.35 -12.05
CA VAL A 231 -0.61 11.46 -12.80
C VAL A 231 -1.50 12.70 -12.73
N HIS A 232 -2.81 12.54 -12.95
CA HIS A 232 -3.76 13.64 -12.90
C HIS A 232 -3.85 14.28 -11.51
N ASP A 233 -3.92 13.48 -10.44
CA ASP A 233 -4.07 13.99 -9.08
C ASP A 233 -2.76 14.53 -8.48
N THR A 234 -1.66 13.78 -8.64
CA THR A 234 -0.39 14.07 -7.97
C THR A 234 0.58 14.90 -8.82
N GLY A 235 0.40 14.91 -10.14
CA GLY A 235 1.35 15.49 -11.10
C GLY A 235 2.63 14.67 -11.32
N ILE A 236 2.76 13.48 -10.72
CA ILE A 236 3.91 12.59 -10.92
C ILE A 236 3.70 11.77 -12.18
N ALA A 237 4.57 11.92 -13.19
CA ALA A 237 4.46 11.21 -14.46
C ALA A 237 4.95 9.75 -14.40
N ASP A 238 6.08 9.52 -13.75
CA ASP A 238 6.82 8.25 -13.83
C ASP A 238 6.49 7.31 -12.67
N TRP A 239 5.40 6.55 -12.82
CA TRP A 239 5.02 5.50 -11.86
C TRP A 239 5.54 4.12 -12.26
N THR A 240 6.33 3.50 -11.39
CA THR A 240 6.94 2.18 -11.61
C THR A 240 6.05 1.07 -11.07
N GLU A 241 5.82 0.01 -11.85
CA GLU A 241 5.13 -1.17 -11.35
C GLU A 241 6.12 -2.11 -10.65
N VAL A 242 5.89 -2.41 -9.38
CA VAL A 242 6.73 -3.30 -8.58
C VAL A 242 5.99 -4.60 -8.31
N HIS A 243 6.65 -5.71 -8.66
CA HIS A 243 6.14 -7.06 -8.41
C HIS A 243 6.70 -7.57 -7.08
N MET A 244 5.88 -7.53 -6.02
CA MET A 244 6.27 -8.06 -4.72
C MET A 244 6.42 -9.59 -4.79
N LYS A 245 7.58 -10.08 -4.31
CA LYS A 245 7.90 -11.51 -4.28
C LYS A 245 7.45 -12.13 -2.96
N ASN A 246 7.23 -13.44 -2.98
CA ASN A 246 6.94 -14.25 -1.80
C ASN A 246 5.73 -13.76 -0.97
N ILE A 247 4.76 -13.12 -1.61
CA ILE A 247 3.51 -12.76 -0.93
C ILE A 247 2.77 -14.04 -0.52
N PRO A 248 2.16 -14.10 0.68
CA PRO A 248 1.31 -15.21 1.08
C PRO A 248 0.30 -15.58 0.00
N LYS A 249 -0.08 -16.84 -0.12
CA LYS A 249 -1.05 -17.29 -1.14
C LYS A 249 -2.21 -17.98 -0.47
N GLN A 250 -3.40 -17.71 -0.97
CA GLN A 250 -4.57 -18.48 -0.57
C GLN A 250 -4.57 -19.82 -1.30
N ILE A 251 -5.09 -20.85 -0.64
CA ILE A 251 -5.23 -22.20 -1.24
C ILE A 251 -6.70 -22.55 -1.54
N ASN A 252 -7.63 -21.64 -1.24
CA ASN A 252 -9.05 -21.78 -1.50
C ASN A 252 -9.59 -20.63 -2.37
N SER A 253 -10.91 -20.53 -2.55
CA SER A 253 -11.56 -19.51 -3.39
C SER A 253 -12.26 -18.40 -2.61
N VAL A 254 -12.15 -18.37 -1.27
CA VAL A 254 -13.01 -17.52 -0.41
C VAL A 254 -12.26 -16.53 0.46
N ASP A 255 -10.96 -16.74 0.66
CA ASP A 255 -10.18 -15.92 1.60
C ASP A 255 -9.53 -14.67 0.98
N CYS A 256 -9.72 -14.40 -0.31
CA CYS A 256 -9.07 -13.26 -1.00
C CYS A 256 -9.28 -11.92 -0.26
N GLY A 257 -10.49 -11.69 0.28
CA GLY A 257 -10.81 -10.52 1.10
C GLY A 257 -9.96 -10.42 2.37
N ILE A 258 -9.71 -11.54 3.06
CA ILE A 258 -8.86 -11.58 4.25
C ILE A 258 -7.41 -11.28 3.87
N PHE A 259 -6.91 -11.89 2.79
CA PHE A 259 -5.54 -11.68 2.32
C PHE A 259 -5.29 -10.22 1.96
N ILE A 260 -6.19 -9.54 1.22
CA ILE A 260 -5.98 -8.12 0.88
C ILE A 260 -6.02 -7.21 2.11
N CYS A 261 -6.87 -7.52 3.11
CA CYS A 261 -6.90 -6.79 4.38
C CYS A 261 -5.57 -6.93 5.12
N MET A 262 -5.03 -8.15 5.19
CA MET A 262 -3.74 -8.41 5.85
C MET A 262 -2.55 -7.82 5.09
N TYR A 263 -2.56 -7.87 3.76
CA TYR A 263 -1.54 -7.18 2.96
C TYR A 263 -1.52 -5.69 3.24
N ALA A 264 -2.69 -5.04 3.18
CA ALA A 264 -2.81 -3.62 3.46
C ALA A 264 -2.37 -3.29 4.89
N ASN A 265 -2.74 -4.13 5.85
CA ASN A 265 -2.41 -3.94 7.26
C ASN A 265 -0.91 -3.98 7.53
N LEU A 266 -0.21 -5.00 7.01
CA LEU A 266 1.23 -5.18 7.20
C LEU A 266 2.05 -4.17 6.41
N LEU A 267 1.76 -3.98 5.12
CA LEU A 267 2.50 -3.05 4.26
C LEU A 267 2.42 -1.62 4.78
N SER A 268 1.22 -1.17 5.17
CA SER A 268 1.06 0.19 5.69
C SER A 268 1.68 0.40 7.08
N ALA A 269 1.99 -0.67 7.79
CA ALA A 269 2.75 -0.65 9.04
C ALA A 269 4.27 -0.85 8.83
N GLY A 270 4.74 -1.02 7.58
CA GLY A 270 6.15 -1.31 7.28
C GLY A 270 6.61 -2.69 7.74
N LEU A 271 5.70 -3.65 7.89
CA LEU A 271 5.99 -5.01 8.36
C LEU A 271 6.07 -6.00 7.19
N THR A 272 6.80 -7.09 7.41
CA THR A 272 6.91 -8.22 6.48
C THR A 272 5.73 -9.20 6.62
N TRP A 273 5.64 -10.15 5.68
CA TRP A 273 4.66 -11.22 5.71
C TRP A 273 4.90 -12.14 6.92
N ASN A 274 3.88 -12.27 7.76
CA ASN A 274 3.91 -13.04 9.02
C ASN A 274 2.60 -13.83 9.23
N PHE A 275 1.88 -14.07 8.16
CA PHE A 275 0.66 -14.86 8.15
C PHE A 275 0.65 -15.76 6.92
N ASP A 276 -0.06 -16.86 7.03
CA ASP A 276 -0.33 -17.72 5.90
C ASP A 276 -1.78 -18.20 5.96
N GLN A 277 -2.10 -19.18 5.10
CA GLN A 277 -3.43 -19.76 5.03
C GLN A 277 -3.89 -20.41 6.34
N SER A 278 -2.96 -20.92 7.18
CA SER A 278 -3.29 -21.53 8.47
C SER A 278 -3.77 -20.50 9.50
N SER A 279 -3.28 -19.25 9.39
CA SER A 279 -3.67 -18.13 10.26
C SER A 279 -5.09 -17.61 10.01
N ILE A 280 -5.68 -17.91 8.83
CA ILE A 280 -6.90 -17.23 8.35
C ILE A 280 -8.11 -17.43 9.27
N LYS A 281 -8.25 -18.60 9.90
CA LYS A 281 -9.36 -18.87 10.82
C LYS A 281 -9.32 -17.94 12.03
N ASP A 282 -8.14 -17.70 12.59
CA ASP A 282 -7.98 -16.82 13.74
C ASP A 282 -8.02 -15.35 13.33
N ILE A 283 -7.46 -15.00 12.16
CA ILE A 283 -7.60 -13.66 11.57
C ILE A 283 -9.07 -13.28 11.35
N ARG A 284 -9.92 -14.20 10.87
CA ARG A 284 -11.36 -13.96 10.70
C ARG A 284 -12.05 -13.56 12.01
N LYS A 285 -11.75 -14.27 13.10
CA LYS A 285 -12.27 -13.95 14.45
C LYS A 285 -11.71 -12.62 14.96
N ARG A 286 -10.42 -12.39 14.75
CA ARG A 286 -9.74 -11.13 15.08
C ARG A 286 -10.39 -9.95 14.37
N MET A 287 -10.62 -10.05 13.06
CA MET A 287 -11.31 -9.04 12.27
C MET A 287 -12.76 -8.81 12.75
N ALA A 288 -13.48 -9.87 13.14
CA ALA A 288 -14.82 -9.71 13.70
C ALA A 288 -14.80 -8.92 15.01
N TYR A 289 -13.83 -9.17 15.88
CA TYR A 289 -13.62 -8.38 17.10
C TYR A 289 -13.27 -6.92 16.78
N GLU A 290 -12.28 -6.70 15.91
CA GLU A 290 -11.81 -5.40 15.46
C GLU A 290 -12.95 -4.54 14.91
N LEU A 291 -13.78 -5.11 14.04
CA LEU A 291 -14.94 -4.43 13.46
C LEU A 291 -16.07 -4.24 14.47
N ALA A 292 -16.31 -5.17 15.40
CA ALA A 292 -17.31 -4.94 16.45
C ALA A 292 -16.96 -3.74 17.35
N HIS A 293 -15.66 -3.43 17.48
CA HIS A 293 -15.15 -2.40 18.38
C HIS A 293 -14.66 -1.14 17.66
N GLY A 294 -14.64 -1.13 16.33
CA GLY A 294 -14.15 0.00 15.54
C GLY A 294 -12.68 0.31 15.78
N LEU A 295 -11.85 -0.71 16.01
CA LEU A 295 -10.42 -0.56 16.27
C LEU A 295 -9.62 -1.68 15.59
N LEU A 296 -8.34 -1.43 15.34
CA LEU A 296 -7.40 -2.47 14.93
C LEU A 296 -6.58 -2.88 16.15
N LEU A 297 -6.47 -4.20 16.35
CA LEU A 297 -5.59 -4.73 17.37
C LEU A 297 -4.12 -4.56 16.93
N PRO A 298 -3.20 -4.43 17.89
CA PRO A 298 -1.78 -4.38 17.58
C PRO A 298 -1.29 -5.57 16.76
N LEU A 299 -0.36 -5.28 15.86
CA LEU A 299 0.42 -6.27 15.11
C LEU A 299 1.64 -6.58 15.98
N ASN A 300 1.58 -7.68 16.74
CA ASN A 300 2.61 -8.09 17.71
C ASN A 300 3.34 -9.34 17.24
#